data_AF-A0A022VWE2-F1
#
_entry.id   AF-A0A022VWE2-F1
#
_cell.length_a   1.000
_cell.length_b   1.000
_cell.length_c   1.000
_cell.angle_alpha   90.00
_cell.angle_beta   90.00
_cell.angle_gamma   90.00
#
_symmetry.space_group_name_H-M   'P 1'
#
loop_
_entity.id
_entity.type
_entity.pdbx_description
1 polymer ?
#
loop_
_entity_poly.entity_id
_entity_poly.type
_entity_poly.pdbx_seq_one_letter_code
_entity_poly.pdbx_strand_id
1 'polypeptide(L)'
;MFAGIILLLSIGVHESPRFLASKGKKEEAAATMSKIRNLPEDHPYVQTEMLDIFEQVEREKEATLGLGWIGPLKELFMTPSNRCRIMLGLMSQLLAQWSGANSITIYAPTFFAMLGTTGQSEKLFATAIFGVVKLVASLVCALFLVDMLGRKRALTYGIILQFLSMLYVAIYLAVVPEITEHFKPMGNAKRAGTAAIVAIYISGVGWALGWNSIQYLINAEIFPLRVRALGSSMVMCFHFANQ
;
A
#
# COMPACT_ATOMS: atom_id res chain seq x y z
N MET A 1 3.64 15.05 -14.86
CA MET A 1 4.98 15.46 -14.38
C MET A 1 5.73 14.30 -13.71
N PHE A 2 5.25 13.74 -12.60
CA PHE A 2 5.89 12.59 -11.93
C PHE A 2 6.08 11.35 -12.81
N ALA A 3 5.06 10.97 -13.61
CA ALA A 3 5.19 9.84 -14.55
C ALA A 3 6.31 10.04 -15.59
N GLY A 4 6.54 11.28 -16.05
CA GLY A 4 7.62 11.60 -16.99
C GLY A 4 9.00 11.51 -16.33
N ILE A 5 9.12 11.94 -15.07
CA ILE A 5 10.37 11.81 -14.30
C ILE A 5 10.69 10.33 -14.08
N ILE A 6 9.69 9.52 -13.71
CA ILE A 6 9.86 8.07 -13.53
C ILE A 6 10.33 7.42 -14.84
N LEU A 7 9.73 7.78 -15.97
CA LEU A 7 10.10 7.24 -17.28
C LEU A 7 11.54 7.61 -17.67
N LEU A 8 11.96 8.85 -17.41
CA LEU A 8 13.33 9.29 -17.70
C LEU A 8 14.35 8.56 -16.81
N LEU A 9 14.05 8.42 -15.52
CA LEU A 9 14.93 7.72 -14.58
C LEU A 9 14.99 6.21 -14.83
N SER A 10 13.92 5.59 -15.36
CA SER A 10 13.92 4.14 -15.64
C SER A 10 14.91 3.73 -16.72
N ILE A 11 15.31 4.64 -17.62
CA ILE A 11 16.28 4.34 -18.69
C ILE A 11 17.67 4.00 -18.13
N GLY A 12 18.01 4.52 -16.95
CA GLY A 12 19.29 4.28 -16.28
C GLY A 12 19.33 3.08 -15.33
N VAL A 13 18.20 2.38 -15.14
CA VAL A 13 18.09 1.28 -14.17
C VAL A 13 18.45 -0.04 -14.84
N HIS A 14 19.32 -0.83 -14.19
CA HIS A 14 19.63 -2.19 -14.64
C HIS A 14 18.42 -3.10 -14.47
N GLU A 15 18.22 -3.99 -15.44
CA GLU A 15 17.16 -5.00 -15.38
C GLU A 15 17.36 -5.96 -14.19
N SER A 16 16.27 -6.49 -13.64
CA SER A 16 16.36 -7.43 -12.52
C SER A 16 17.15 -8.69 -12.93
N PRO A 17 18.14 -9.17 -12.14
CA PRO A 17 18.87 -10.42 -12.42
C PRO A 17 17.94 -11.61 -12.66
N ARG A 18 16.82 -11.66 -11.94
CA ARG A 18 15.78 -12.68 -12.12
C ARG A 18 15.10 -12.60 -13.48
N PHE A 19 14.80 -11.39 -13.97
CA PHE A 19 14.19 -11.21 -15.29
C PHE A 19 15.15 -11.70 -16.38
N LEU A 20 16.42 -11.33 -16.29
CA LEU A 20 17.48 -11.77 -17.20
C LEU A 20 17.64 -13.31 -17.16
N ALA A 21 17.62 -13.91 -15.96
CA ALA A 21 17.61 -15.36 -15.79
C ALA A 21 16.39 -16.02 -16.44
N SER A 22 15.19 -15.43 -16.32
CA SER A 22 13.98 -15.93 -16.99
C SER A 22 14.10 -15.95 -18.52
N LYS A 23 14.84 -14.99 -19.09
CA LYS A 23 15.14 -14.89 -20.53
C LYS A 23 16.33 -15.76 -20.98
N GLY A 24 16.98 -16.48 -20.06
CA GLY A 24 18.15 -17.30 -20.36
C GLY A 24 19.47 -16.53 -20.49
N LYS A 25 19.48 -15.23 -20.16
CA LYS A 25 20.66 -14.36 -20.24
C LYS A 25 21.51 -14.48 -18.97
N LYS A 26 22.22 -15.60 -18.84
CA LYS A 26 22.93 -15.96 -17.59
C LYS A 26 24.05 -14.99 -17.22
N GLU A 27 24.88 -14.62 -18.21
CA GLU A 27 26.02 -13.72 -18.04
C GLU A 27 25.58 -12.30 -17.65
N GLU A 28 24.58 -11.74 -18.36
CA GLU A 28 24.03 -10.42 -18.02
C GLU A 28 23.41 -10.40 -16.62
N ALA A 29 22.78 -11.50 -16.20
CA ALA A 29 22.20 -11.64 -14.87
C ALA A 29 23.28 -11.65 -13.77
N ALA A 30 24.38 -12.38 -13.97
CA ALA A 30 25.51 -12.41 -13.05
C ALA A 30 26.20 -11.04 -12.95
N ALA A 31 26.45 -10.38 -14.08
CA ALA A 31 27.03 -9.04 -14.12
C ALA A 31 26.15 -8.01 -13.40
N THR A 32 24.83 -8.12 -13.53
CA THR A 32 23.90 -7.24 -12.82
C THR A 32 23.84 -7.53 -11.33
N MET A 33 23.90 -8.81 -10.93
CA MET A 33 23.96 -9.21 -9.52
C MET A 33 25.25 -8.71 -8.85
N SER A 34 26.38 -8.85 -9.53
CA SER A 34 27.69 -8.32 -9.11
C SER A 34 27.63 -6.81 -8.84
N LYS A 35 27.02 -6.03 -9.75
CA LYS A 35 26.81 -4.59 -9.56
C LYS A 35 25.91 -4.26 -8.37
N ILE A 36 24.81 -5.01 -8.16
CA ILE A 36 23.87 -4.78 -7.06
C ILE A 36 24.51 -5.11 -5.71
N ARG A 37 25.26 -6.22 -5.64
CA ARG A 37 25.93 -6.69 -4.41
C ARG A 37 27.26 -5.98 -4.15
N ASN A 38 27.78 -5.25 -5.14
CA ASN A 38 29.10 -4.62 -5.11
C ASN A 38 30.21 -5.63 -4.77
N LEU A 39 30.12 -6.83 -5.34
CA LEU A 39 31.02 -7.97 -5.17
C LEU A 39 31.39 -8.53 -6.53
N PRO A 40 32.60 -9.07 -6.72
CA PRO A 40 33.00 -9.62 -8.01
C PRO A 40 32.14 -10.85 -8.35
N GLU A 41 32.01 -11.14 -9.64
CA GLU A 41 31.11 -12.18 -10.15
C GLU A 41 31.46 -13.58 -9.64
N ASP A 42 32.74 -13.84 -9.37
CA ASP A 42 33.27 -15.09 -8.84
C ASP A 42 33.08 -15.23 -7.31
N HIS A 43 32.59 -14.19 -6.63
CA HIS A 43 32.37 -14.24 -5.20
C HIS A 43 31.34 -15.33 -4.84
N PRO A 44 31.63 -16.23 -3.87
CA PRO A 44 30.75 -17.35 -3.53
C PRO A 44 29.30 -16.94 -3.25
N TYR A 45 29.10 -15.82 -2.54
CA TYR A 45 27.76 -15.27 -2.26
C TYR A 45 26.95 -14.95 -3.53
N VAL A 46 27.59 -14.33 -4.54
CA VAL A 46 26.94 -13.98 -5.80
C VAL A 46 26.61 -15.24 -6.59
N GLN A 47 27.54 -16.20 -6.63
CA GLN A 47 27.34 -17.49 -7.31
C GLN A 47 26.20 -18.30 -6.68
N THR A 48 26.15 -18.41 -5.36
CA THR A 48 25.07 -19.11 -4.66
C THR A 48 23.71 -18.46 -4.93
N GLU A 49 23.61 -17.14 -4.80
CA GLU A 49 22.34 -16.43 -5.04
C GLU A 49 21.89 -16.56 -6.51
N MET A 50 22.84 -16.53 -7.45
CA MET A 50 22.55 -16.75 -8.87
C MET A 50 22.07 -18.18 -9.15
N LEU A 51 22.69 -19.19 -8.52
CA LEU A 51 22.26 -20.58 -8.63
C LEU A 51 20.83 -20.76 -8.10
N ASP A 52 20.51 -20.20 -6.93
CA ASP A 52 19.16 -20.25 -6.35
C ASP A 52 18.12 -19.64 -7.30
N ILE A 53 18.44 -18.49 -7.92
CA ILE A 53 17.57 -17.82 -8.89
C ILE A 53 17.38 -18.70 -10.13
N PHE A 54 18.45 -19.27 -10.69
CA PHE A 54 18.33 -20.11 -11.89
C PHE A 54 17.50 -21.37 -11.62
N GLU A 55 17.75 -22.03 -10.48
CA GLU A 55 17.01 -23.24 -10.11
C GLU A 55 15.51 -22.92 -9.91
N GLN A 56 15.20 -21.80 -9.27
CA GLN A 56 13.81 -21.36 -9.08
C GLN A 56 13.13 -21.04 -10.42
N VAL A 57 13.84 -20.39 -11.35
CA VAL A 57 13.34 -20.08 -12.69
C VAL A 57 13.13 -21.36 -13.52
N GLU A 58 14.03 -22.33 -13.40
CA GLU A 58 13.94 -23.60 -14.12
C GLU A 58 12.76 -24.43 -13.60
N ARG A 59 12.61 -24.55 -12.27
CA ARG A 59 11.41 -25.16 -11.65
C ARG A 59 10.12 -24.46 -12.07
N GLU A 60 10.11 -23.13 -12.16
CA GLU A 60 8.95 -22.36 -12.65
C GLU A 60 8.63 -22.66 -14.13
N LYS A 61 9.65 -22.75 -14.97
CA LYS A 61 9.51 -23.08 -16.40
C LYS A 61 8.98 -24.50 -16.57
N GLU A 62 9.60 -25.48 -15.92
CA GLU A 62 9.20 -26.89 -15.97
C GLU A 62 7.74 -27.09 -15.56
N ALA A 63 7.34 -26.48 -14.44
CA ALA A 63 5.96 -26.57 -13.98
C ALA A 63 4.96 -25.95 -14.96
N THR A 64 5.39 -24.98 -15.78
CA THR A 64 4.56 -24.22 -16.74
C THR A 64 4.65 -24.73 -18.17
N LEU A 65 5.55 -25.68 -18.46
CA LEU A 65 5.64 -26.35 -19.75
C LEU A 65 4.29 -27.01 -20.09
N GLY A 66 3.73 -26.67 -21.26
CA GLY A 66 2.50 -27.26 -21.78
C GLY A 66 1.18 -26.62 -21.33
N LEU A 67 1.19 -25.65 -20.40
CA LEU A 67 -0.02 -25.06 -19.83
C LEU A 67 -0.60 -23.87 -20.63
N GLY A 68 0.15 -23.31 -21.58
CA GLY A 68 -0.26 -22.13 -22.35
C GLY A 68 -0.60 -20.91 -21.47
N TRP A 69 -1.23 -19.88 -22.05
CA TRP A 69 -1.64 -18.67 -21.30
C TRP A 69 -2.84 -18.93 -20.37
N ILE A 70 -3.63 -19.97 -20.65
CA ILE A 70 -4.84 -20.33 -19.90
C ILE A 70 -4.48 -21.11 -18.62
N GLY A 71 -3.38 -21.86 -18.62
CA GLY A 71 -2.98 -22.69 -17.49
C GLY A 71 -2.73 -21.93 -16.19
N PRO A 72 -1.98 -20.80 -16.19
CA PRO A 72 -1.81 -19.98 -15.00
C PRO A 72 -3.13 -19.38 -14.47
N LEU A 73 -4.05 -18.98 -15.36
CA LEU A 73 -5.39 -18.53 -14.99
C LEU A 73 -6.20 -19.66 -14.34
N LYS A 74 -6.17 -20.86 -14.95
CA LYS A 74 -6.84 -22.04 -14.42
C LYS A 74 -6.24 -22.45 -13.07
N GLU A 75 -4.93 -22.41 -12.91
CA GLU A 75 -4.24 -22.71 -11.64
C GLU A 75 -4.59 -21.70 -10.55
N LEU A 76 -4.68 -20.42 -10.92
CA LEU A 76 -5.05 -19.33 -10.03
C LEU A 76 -6.48 -19.51 -9.49
N PHE A 77 -7.44 -19.88 -10.35
CA PHE A 77 -8.86 -20.02 -9.99
C PHE A 77 -9.32 -21.43 -9.58
N MET A 78 -8.66 -22.51 -10.00
CA MET A 78 -9.06 -23.88 -9.66
C MET A 78 -8.32 -24.43 -8.44
N THR A 79 -7.15 -23.91 -8.10
CA THR A 79 -6.43 -24.35 -6.90
C THR A 79 -7.04 -23.71 -5.65
N PRO A 80 -7.54 -24.48 -4.68
CA PRO A 80 -8.22 -23.93 -3.49
C PRO A 80 -7.32 -22.98 -2.67
N SER A 81 -6.01 -23.26 -2.58
CA SER A 81 -5.05 -22.36 -1.91
C SER A 81 -4.94 -21.01 -2.63
N ASN A 82 -4.86 -21.01 -3.97
CA ASN A 82 -4.73 -19.80 -4.78
C ASN A 82 -6.02 -18.97 -4.77
N ARG A 83 -7.19 -19.62 -4.77
CA ARG A 83 -8.49 -18.94 -4.61
C ARG A 83 -8.56 -18.17 -3.30
N CYS A 84 -8.14 -18.78 -2.20
CA CYS A 84 -8.11 -18.11 -0.90
C CYS A 84 -7.17 -16.89 -0.93
N ARG A 85 -5.99 -17.03 -1.54
CA ARG A 85 -5.02 -15.93 -1.70
C ARG A 85 -5.61 -14.78 -2.52
N ILE A 86 -6.23 -15.05 -3.68
CA ILE A 86 -6.90 -14.01 -4.49
C ILE A 86 -8.00 -13.33 -3.69
N MET A 87 -8.86 -14.12 -3.03
CA MET A 87 -9.96 -13.58 -2.25
C MET A 87 -9.46 -12.65 -1.14
N LEU A 88 -8.40 -13.04 -0.43
CA LEU A 88 -7.76 -12.19 0.58
C LEU A 88 -7.17 -10.92 -0.05
N GLY A 89 -6.51 -11.02 -1.20
CA GLY A 89 -5.98 -9.87 -1.94
C GLY A 89 -7.10 -8.89 -2.35
N LEU A 90 -8.14 -9.39 -3.01
CA LEU A 90 -9.28 -8.58 -3.46
C LEU A 90 -10.05 -7.96 -2.29
N MET A 91 -10.34 -8.73 -1.24
CA MET A 91 -11.01 -8.22 -0.04
C MET A 91 -10.16 -7.20 0.69
N SER A 92 -8.83 -7.37 0.76
CA SER A 92 -7.95 -6.38 1.37
C SER A 92 -7.99 -5.04 0.63
N GLN A 93 -8.01 -5.06 -0.71
CA GLN A 93 -8.15 -3.85 -1.52
C GLN A 93 -9.53 -3.22 -1.36
N LEU A 94 -10.59 -4.04 -1.39
CA LEU A 94 -11.97 -3.56 -1.20
C LEU A 94 -12.13 -2.85 0.14
N LEU A 95 -11.72 -3.51 1.22
CA LEU A 95 -11.85 -2.99 2.58
C LEU A 95 -10.95 -1.76 2.81
N ALA A 96 -9.76 -1.72 2.20
CA ALA A 96 -8.91 -0.54 2.24
C ALA A 96 -9.60 0.69 1.63
N GLN A 97 -10.25 0.53 0.48
CA GLN A 97 -10.94 1.67 -0.17
C GLN A 97 -12.23 2.03 0.55
N TRP A 98 -13.00 1.04 0.97
CA TRP A 98 -14.24 1.23 1.72
C TRP A 98 -14.01 1.77 3.14
N SER A 99 -12.78 1.72 3.65
CA SER A 99 -12.41 2.41 4.89
C SER A 99 -12.53 3.94 4.81
N GLY A 100 -12.70 4.50 3.60
CA GLY A 100 -12.98 5.91 3.37
C GLY A 100 -11.77 6.84 3.47
N ALA A 101 -10.55 6.31 3.57
CA ALA A 101 -9.35 7.12 3.70
C ALA A 101 -9.09 8.06 2.51
N ASN A 102 -9.44 7.62 1.29
CA ASN A 102 -9.38 8.47 0.09
C ASN A 102 -10.40 9.62 0.19
N SER A 103 -11.64 9.33 0.58
CA SER A 103 -12.68 10.35 0.78
C SER A 103 -12.28 11.39 1.83
N ILE A 104 -11.72 10.95 2.97
CA ILE A 104 -11.21 11.87 4.00
C ILE A 104 -10.12 12.78 3.42
N THR A 105 -9.23 12.24 2.59
CA THR A 105 -8.11 13.00 2.03
C THR A 105 -8.57 13.99 0.97
N ILE A 106 -9.49 13.60 0.09
CA ILE A 106 -10.04 14.45 -0.97
C ILE A 106 -10.88 15.59 -0.36
N TYR A 107 -11.72 15.27 0.62
CA TYR A 107 -12.62 16.22 1.26
C TYR A 107 -12.07 16.80 2.58
N ALA A 108 -10.77 16.64 2.85
CA ALA A 108 -10.14 17.13 4.08
C ALA A 108 -10.42 18.63 4.34
N PRO A 109 -10.33 19.53 3.34
CA PRO A 109 -10.65 20.95 3.56
C PRO A 109 -12.12 21.17 3.98
N THR A 110 -13.04 20.39 3.42
CA THR A 110 -14.48 20.42 3.75
C THR A 110 -14.73 19.87 5.15
N PHE A 111 -14.06 18.77 5.54
CA PHE A 111 -14.13 18.26 6.90
C PHE A 111 -13.61 19.28 7.92
N PHE A 112 -12.46 19.91 7.68
CA PHE A 112 -11.92 20.93 8.59
C PHE A 112 -12.81 22.19 8.65
N ALA A 113 -13.49 22.54 7.56
CA ALA A 113 -14.49 23.59 7.54
C ALA A 113 -15.67 23.27 8.48
N MET A 114 -16.23 22.07 8.36
CA MET A 114 -17.33 21.58 9.20
C MET A 114 -16.96 21.53 10.69
N LEU A 115 -15.68 21.30 11.01
CA LEU A 115 -15.20 21.25 12.38
C LEU A 115 -14.87 22.63 13.00
N GLY A 116 -15.09 23.72 12.25
CA GLY A 116 -14.99 25.09 12.76
C GLY A 116 -13.75 25.89 12.31
N THR A 117 -13.01 25.42 11.29
CA THR A 117 -11.88 26.16 10.73
C THR A 117 -12.38 27.24 9.76
N THR A 118 -12.40 28.49 10.21
CA THR A 118 -12.95 29.63 9.44
C THR A 118 -11.85 30.44 8.76
N GLY A 119 -11.32 29.92 7.65
CA GLY A 119 -10.41 30.65 6.76
C GLY A 119 -9.87 29.75 5.66
N GLN A 120 -9.80 30.24 4.42
CA GLN A 120 -9.20 29.48 3.31
C GLN A 120 -7.75 29.07 3.61
N SER A 121 -6.94 30.01 4.13
CA SER A 121 -5.55 29.76 4.52
C SER A 121 -5.42 28.75 5.67
N GLU A 122 -6.30 28.81 6.66
CA GLU A 122 -6.29 27.86 7.79
C GLU A 122 -6.71 26.45 7.35
N LYS A 123 -7.72 26.32 6.47
CA LYS A 123 -8.13 25.02 5.90
C LYS A 123 -6.99 24.38 5.09
N LEU A 124 -6.33 25.17 4.24
CA LEU A 124 -5.17 24.73 3.47
C LEU A 124 -4.01 24.33 4.38
N PHE A 125 -3.73 25.11 5.43
CA PHE A 125 -2.67 24.81 6.39
C PHE A 125 -2.96 23.52 7.18
N ALA A 126 -4.19 23.34 7.69
CA ALA A 126 -4.61 22.12 8.36
C ALA A 126 -4.54 20.88 7.45
N THR A 127 -4.79 21.05 6.15
CA THR A 127 -4.67 19.99 5.14
C THR A 127 -3.21 19.68 4.83
N ALA A 128 -2.34 20.70 4.77
CA ALA A 128 -0.90 20.50 4.61
C ALA A 128 -0.31 19.74 5.81
N ILE A 129 -0.69 20.11 7.04
CA ILE A 129 -0.31 19.37 8.25
C ILE A 129 -0.80 17.93 8.18
N PHE A 130 -2.05 17.69 7.77
CA PHE A 130 -2.56 16.34 7.59
C PHE A 130 -1.70 15.52 6.62
N GLY A 131 -1.30 16.12 5.50
CA GLY A 131 -0.38 15.50 4.54
C GLY A 131 0.98 15.15 5.16
N VAL A 132 1.58 16.07 5.92
CA VAL A 132 2.86 15.83 6.61
C VAL A 132 2.73 14.73 7.67
N VAL A 133 1.68 14.75 8.48
CA VAL A 133 1.41 13.71 9.50
C VAL A 133 1.25 12.36 8.82
N LYS A 134 0.47 12.26 7.74
CA LYS A 134 0.33 11.02 6.97
C LYS A 134 1.66 10.55 6.38
N LEU A 135 2.47 11.45 5.85
CA LEU A 135 3.78 11.11 5.28
C LEU A 135 4.72 10.56 6.36
N VAL A 136 4.87 11.27 7.47
CA VAL A 136 5.72 10.85 8.59
C VAL A 136 5.22 9.53 9.18
N ALA A 137 3.91 9.40 9.40
CA ALA A 137 3.31 8.16 9.89
C ALA A 137 3.56 6.99 8.94
N SER A 138 3.37 7.20 7.63
CA SER A 138 3.64 6.18 6.61
C SER A 138 5.11 5.77 6.59
N LEU A 139 6.04 6.72 6.70
CA LEU A 139 7.47 6.44 6.73
C LEU A 139 7.86 5.64 7.98
N VAL A 140 7.37 6.03 9.16
CA VAL A 140 7.63 5.31 10.42
C VAL A 140 7.00 3.92 10.38
N CYS A 141 5.79 3.79 9.84
CA CYS A 141 5.11 2.52 9.68
C CYS A 141 5.89 1.58 8.76
N ALA A 142 6.29 2.07 7.58
CA ALA A 142 6.98 1.28 6.58
C ALA A 142 8.39 0.84 7.03
N LEU A 143 9.14 1.70 7.73
CA LEU A 143 10.54 1.41 8.08
C LEU A 143 10.72 0.65 9.40
N PHE A 144 9.82 0.83 10.38
CA PHE A 144 10.02 0.30 11.73
C PHE A 144 8.87 -0.56 12.20
N LEU A 145 7.63 -0.06 12.08
CA LEU A 145 6.49 -0.68 12.74
C LEU A 145 6.05 -1.99 12.08
N VAL A 146 6.10 -2.10 10.74
CA VAL A 146 5.68 -3.32 10.03
C VAL A 146 6.60 -4.51 10.36
N ASP A 147 7.91 -4.27 10.43
CA ASP A 147 8.89 -5.33 10.69
C ASP A 147 8.97 -5.69 12.19
N MET A 148 8.75 -4.73 13.10
CA MET A 148 8.79 -4.99 14.54
C MET A 148 7.49 -5.58 15.11
N LEU A 149 6.31 -5.07 14.71
CA LEU A 149 5.02 -5.51 15.27
C LEU A 149 4.44 -6.74 14.57
N GLY A 150 4.91 -7.01 13.34
CA GLY A 150 4.34 -8.00 12.46
C GLY A 150 3.04 -7.54 11.80
N ARG A 151 2.82 -8.02 10.57
CA ARG A 151 1.79 -7.53 9.65
C ARG A 151 0.36 -7.61 10.21
N LYS A 152 -0.03 -8.76 10.76
CA LYS A 152 -1.40 -8.97 11.26
C LYS A 152 -1.73 -8.01 12.42
N ARG A 153 -0.78 -7.80 13.34
CA ARG A 153 -0.98 -6.93 14.50
C ARG A 153 -1.04 -5.46 14.08
N ALA A 154 -0.15 -5.04 13.18
CA ALA A 154 -0.19 -3.71 12.59
C ALA A 154 -1.56 -3.42 11.94
N LEU A 155 -2.12 -4.38 11.18
CA LEU A 155 -3.47 -4.24 10.62
C LEU A 155 -4.52 -3.98 11.69
N THR A 156 -4.55 -4.84 12.71
CA THR A 156 -5.59 -4.80 13.74
C THR A 156 -5.52 -3.50 14.54
N TYR A 157 -4.33 -3.08 14.96
CA TYR A 157 -4.16 -1.82 15.67
C TYR A 157 -4.49 -0.61 14.79
N GLY A 158 -4.09 -0.63 13.51
CA GLY A 158 -4.42 0.44 12.56
C GLY A 158 -5.93 0.60 12.35
N ILE A 159 -6.64 -0.51 12.15
CA ILE A 159 -8.11 -0.51 11.98
C ILE A 159 -8.81 -0.03 13.25
N ILE A 160 -8.40 -0.52 14.44
CA ILE A 160 -9.01 -0.08 15.70
C ILE A 160 -8.80 1.42 15.92
N LEU A 161 -7.58 1.91 15.66
CA LEU A 161 -7.25 3.33 15.80
C LEU A 161 -8.07 4.20 14.83
N GLN A 162 -8.18 3.77 13.57
CA GLN A 162 -9.00 4.44 12.56
C GLN A 162 -10.49 4.43 12.95
N PHE A 163 -11.01 3.28 13.41
CA PHE A 163 -12.40 3.12 13.82
C PHE A 163 -12.77 4.03 14.99
N LEU A 164 -11.98 4.03 16.07
CA LEU A 164 -12.24 4.87 17.25
C LEU A 164 -12.19 6.36 16.89
N SER A 165 -11.24 6.75 16.05
CA SER A 165 -11.11 8.14 15.60
C SER A 165 -12.30 8.59 14.77
N MET A 166 -12.74 7.77 13.81
CA MET A 166 -13.89 8.09 12.96
C MET A 166 -15.20 8.02 13.73
N LEU A 167 -15.32 7.13 14.72
CA LEU A 167 -16.46 7.08 15.62
C LEU A 167 -16.59 8.37 16.42
N TYR A 168 -15.49 8.91 16.94
CA TYR A 168 -15.48 10.20 17.62
C TYR A 168 -15.96 11.33 16.71
N VAL A 169 -15.43 11.39 15.48
CA VAL A 169 -15.85 12.39 14.48
C VAL A 169 -17.34 12.25 14.17
N ALA A 170 -17.85 11.04 13.98
CA ALA A 170 -19.26 10.80 13.71
C ALA A 170 -20.17 11.24 14.88
N ILE A 171 -19.79 10.94 16.13
CA ILE A 171 -20.52 11.38 17.32
C ILE A 171 -20.52 12.91 17.43
N TYR A 172 -19.37 13.55 17.18
CA TYR A 172 -19.28 15.01 17.16
C TYR A 172 -20.24 15.61 16.12
N LEU A 173 -20.24 15.06 14.90
CA LEU A 173 -21.12 15.52 13.83
C LEU A 173 -22.61 15.30 14.14
N ALA A 174 -22.96 14.26 14.89
CA ALA A 174 -24.35 13.96 15.27
C ALA A 174 -24.86 14.84 16.43
N VAL A 175 -24.00 15.20 17.39
CA VAL A 175 -24.40 15.96 18.58
C VAL A 175 -24.45 17.47 18.31
N VAL A 176 -23.65 17.97 17.36
CA VAL A 176 -23.60 19.40 17.03
C VAL A 176 -24.57 19.69 15.89
N PRO A 177 -25.75 20.30 16.11
CA PRO A 177 -26.86 20.28 15.14
C PRO A 177 -26.75 21.27 13.97
N GLU A 178 -25.76 22.17 13.97
CA GLU A 178 -25.68 23.30 13.02
C GLU A 178 -24.39 23.31 12.19
N ILE A 179 -24.01 22.18 11.62
CA ILE A 179 -22.77 22.05 10.84
C ILE A 179 -22.96 22.60 9.42
N THR A 180 -23.05 23.92 9.32
CA THR A 180 -22.97 24.63 8.04
C THR A 180 -21.53 25.04 7.76
N GLU A 181 -21.15 25.27 6.49
CA GLU A 181 -19.78 25.71 6.12
C GLU A 181 -19.32 27.01 6.83
N HIS A 182 -20.24 27.73 7.46
CA HIS A 182 -20.03 28.96 8.21
C HIS A 182 -20.16 28.81 9.74
N PHE A 183 -20.32 27.58 10.24
CA PHE A 183 -20.50 27.33 11.66
C PHE A 183 -19.22 27.63 12.44
N LYS A 184 -19.33 28.56 13.40
CA LYS A 184 -18.28 28.87 14.38
C LYS A 184 -18.66 28.24 15.71
N PRO A 185 -18.20 27.02 16.03
CA PRO A 185 -18.44 26.43 17.34
C PRO A 185 -17.87 27.35 18.43
N MET A 186 -18.67 27.67 19.44
CA MET A 186 -18.25 28.45 20.63
C MET A 186 -18.18 27.56 21.88
N GLY A 187 -17.32 27.95 22.83
CA GLY A 187 -17.18 27.26 24.12
C GLY A 187 -16.73 25.80 23.99
N ASN A 188 -17.45 24.89 24.66
CA ASN A 188 -17.12 23.46 24.70
C ASN A 188 -17.17 22.80 23.31
N ALA A 189 -18.05 23.26 22.41
CA ALA A 189 -18.14 22.76 21.05
C ALA A 189 -16.86 23.03 20.25
N LYS A 190 -16.16 24.16 20.49
CA LYS A 190 -14.89 24.49 19.83
C LYS A 190 -13.78 23.53 20.21
N ARG A 191 -13.72 23.18 21.51
CA ARG A 191 -12.73 22.24 22.05
C ARG A 191 -12.98 20.83 21.50
N ALA A 192 -14.25 20.43 21.40
CA ALA A 192 -14.65 19.16 20.79
C ALA A 192 -14.37 19.12 19.28
N GLY A 193 -14.60 20.22 18.55
CA GLY A 193 -14.25 20.32 17.12
C GLY A 193 -12.74 20.22 16.87
N THR A 194 -11.93 20.85 17.74
CA THR A 194 -10.46 20.72 17.69
C THR A 194 -10.03 19.26 17.93
N ALA A 195 -10.65 18.58 18.90
CA ALA A 195 -10.40 17.16 19.13
C ALA A 195 -10.83 16.28 17.93
N ALA A 196 -11.88 16.67 17.20
CA ALA A 196 -12.29 15.96 15.99
C ALA A 196 -11.30 16.16 14.84
N ILE A 197 -10.68 17.34 14.72
CA ILE A 197 -9.59 17.57 13.76
C ILE A 197 -8.39 16.67 14.08
N VAL A 198 -8.01 16.59 15.36
CA VAL A 198 -6.94 15.69 15.80
C VAL A 198 -7.31 14.22 15.55
N ALA A 199 -8.57 13.83 15.78
CA ALA A 199 -9.05 12.49 15.46
C ALA A 199 -8.94 12.17 13.96
N ILE A 200 -9.19 13.12 13.05
CA ILE A 200 -8.93 12.93 11.61
C ILE A 200 -7.43 12.70 11.35
N TYR A 201 -6.54 13.40 12.04
CA TYR A 201 -5.10 13.16 11.90
C TYR A 201 -4.72 11.76 12.37
N ILE A 202 -5.25 11.33 13.52
CA ILE A 202 -5.04 9.99 14.08
C ILE A 202 -5.62 8.91 13.15
N SER A 203 -6.76 9.15 12.49
CA SER A 203 -7.32 8.21 11.53
C SER A 203 -6.40 8.02 10.31
N GLY A 204 -5.73 9.10 9.86
CA GLY A 204 -4.69 9.05 8.85
C GLY A 204 -3.48 8.21 9.26
N VAL A 205 -3.05 8.31 10.52
CA VAL A 205 -1.99 7.47 11.10
C VAL A 205 -2.43 6.01 11.16
N GLY A 206 -3.65 5.73 11.61
CA GLY A 206 -4.22 4.38 11.67
C GLY A 206 -4.31 3.72 10.30
N TRP A 207 -4.71 4.48 9.28
CA TRP A 207 -4.74 4.00 7.89
C TRP A 207 -3.34 3.71 7.34
N ALA A 208 -2.35 4.57 7.64
CA ALA A 208 -0.96 4.36 7.26
C ALA A 208 -0.37 3.07 7.87
N LEU A 209 -0.68 2.81 9.15
CA LEU A 209 -0.26 1.61 9.85
C LEU A 209 -0.97 0.35 9.37
N GLY A 210 -2.28 0.44 9.13
CA GLY A 210 -3.11 -0.69 8.76
C GLY A 210 -3.10 -0.97 7.26
N TRP A 211 -4.11 -0.41 6.57
CA TRP A 211 -4.43 -0.74 5.19
C TRP A 211 -3.34 -0.36 4.19
N ASN A 212 -2.70 0.80 4.35
CA ASN A 212 -1.73 1.31 3.37
C ASN A 212 -0.54 0.34 3.19
N SER A 213 0.00 -0.15 4.30
CA SER A 213 1.16 -1.04 4.27
C SER A 213 0.75 -2.43 3.77
N ILE A 214 -0.38 -2.94 4.24
CA ILE A 214 -0.77 -4.33 4.02
C ILE A 214 -1.32 -4.59 2.63
N GLN A 215 -2.08 -3.67 2.04
CA GLN A 215 -2.71 -3.88 0.74
C GLN A 215 -1.68 -4.17 -0.37
N TYR A 216 -0.50 -3.54 -0.32
CA TYR A 216 0.56 -3.73 -1.30
C TYR A 216 1.46 -4.91 -0.94
N LEU A 217 1.74 -5.08 0.35
CA LEU A 217 2.67 -6.08 0.83
C LEU A 217 2.10 -7.51 0.77
N ILE A 218 0.83 -7.69 1.15
CA ILE A 218 0.10 -8.96 0.96
C ILE A 218 0.07 -9.32 -0.52
N ASN A 219 -0.18 -8.35 -1.40
CA ASN A 219 -0.24 -8.58 -2.83
C ASN A 219 1.10 -9.14 -3.39
N ALA A 220 2.24 -8.68 -2.87
CA ALA A 220 3.55 -9.16 -3.31
C ALA A 220 3.91 -10.56 -2.78
N GLU A 221 3.42 -10.93 -1.60
CA GLU A 221 3.91 -12.11 -0.87
C GLU A 221 3.00 -13.33 -0.91
N ILE A 222 1.68 -13.16 -1.01
CA ILE A 222 0.77 -14.30 -0.90
C ILE A 222 0.79 -15.20 -2.13
N PHE A 223 1.12 -14.67 -3.31
CA PHE A 223 1.02 -15.44 -4.54
C PHE A 223 2.28 -16.29 -4.80
N PRO A 224 2.09 -17.57 -5.18
CA PRO A 224 3.18 -18.36 -5.71
C PRO A 224 3.71 -17.71 -6.98
N LEU A 225 5.01 -17.84 -7.19
CA LEU A 225 5.77 -17.10 -8.21
C LEU A 225 5.16 -17.22 -9.61
N ARG A 226 4.68 -18.42 -9.96
CA ARG A 226 4.08 -18.76 -11.25
C ARG A 226 2.83 -17.95 -11.60
N VAL A 227 1.97 -17.68 -10.62
CA VAL A 227 0.72 -16.94 -10.81
C VAL A 227 0.78 -15.53 -10.23
N ARG A 228 1.91 -15.13 -9.64
CA ARG A 228 2.06 -13.84 -8.95
C ARG A 228 1.82 -12.66 -9.87
N ALA A 229 2.46 -12.63 -11.04
CA ALA A 229 2.26 -11.54 -11.98
C ALA A 229 0.77 -11.37 -12.34
N LEU A 230 0.07 -12.47 -12.56
CA LEU A 230 -1.34 -12.50 -12.96
C LEU A 230 -2.26 -12.12 -11.79
N GLY A 231 -2.09 -12.76 -10.64
CA GLY A 231 -2.84 -12.48 -9.41
C GLY A 231 -2.63 -11.04 -8.93
N SER A 232 -1.40 -10.54 -8.93
CA SER A 232 -1.11 -9.16 -8.53
C SER A 232 -1.68 -8.14 -9.50
N SER A 233 -1.64 -8.41 -10.80
CA SER A 233 -2.26 -7.54 -11.81
C SER A 233 -3.78 -7.48 -11.62
N MET A 234 -4.43 -8.61 -11.33
CA MET A 234 -5.87 -8.65 -11.05
C MET A 234 -6.24 -7.87 -9.79
N VAL A 235 -5.48 -8.05 -8.71
CA VAL A 235 -5.69 -7.32 -7.44
C VAL A 235 -5.51 -5.81 -7.65
N MET A 236 -4.50 -5.40 -8.43
CA MET A 236 -4.28 -3.98 -8.76
C MET A 236 -5.35 -3.42 -9.71
N CYS A 237 -5.80 -4.19 -10.70
CA CYS A 237 -6.91 -3.79 -11.56
C CYS A 237 -8.17 -3.53 -10.74
N PHE A 238 -8.45 -4.40 -9.76
CA PHE A 238 -9.57 -4.25 -8.85
C PHE A 238 -9.40 -3.05 -7.90
N HIS A 239 -8.18 -2.75 -7.45
CA HIS A 239 -7.88 -1.54 -6.68
C HIS A 239 -8.28 -0.27 -7.46
N PHE A 240 -7.84 -0.14 -8.71
CA PHE A 240 -8.16 1.02 -9.54
C PHE A 240 -9.63 1.09 -9.95
N ALA A 241 -10.29 -0.06 -10.14
CA ALA A 241 -11.73 -0.09 -10.42
C ALA A 241 -12.59 0.38 -9.23
N ASN A 242 -12.07 0.35 -8.00
CA ASN A 242 -12.76 0.75 -6.78
C ASN A 242 -12.30 2.11 -6.21
N GLN A 243 -11.45 2.84 -6.94
CA GLN A 243 -10.97 4.17 -6.55
C GLN A 243 -11.94 5.26 -7.01
#